data_AF-I4W141-F1
#
_entry.id   AF-I4W141-F1
#
_cell.length_a   1.000
_cell.length_b   1.000
_cell.length_c   1.000
_cell.angle_alpha   90.00
_cell.angle_beta   90.00
_cell.angle_gamma   90.00
#
_symmetry.space_group_name_H-M   'P 1'
#
loop_
_entity.id
_entity.type
_entity.pdbx_description
1 polymer ?
#
loop_
_entity_poly.entity_id
_entity_poly.type
_entity_poly.pdbx_seq_one_letter_code
_entity_poly.pdbx_strand_id
1 'polypeptide(L)'
;MLLNSLLGRLCYAGRDLFTNEAIAAIFDLDESRIMLPFLYWYLTYFDWDAAAAGDHKIKGKTLNKAKLKALRVIVPPLEEQTRIIAVLDQAFAALDRARAHVEANLADAKLLKERGADQLLSRVAANSPTRHLGELAEFRNGLNFSRHSNGETVKVAGVGDFQRNFWLPIEDLNDLHRRSIE
;
A
#
# COMPACT_ATOMS: atom_id res chain seq x y z
N MET A 1 10.25 -21.99 12.34
CA MET A 1 10.37 -20.82 11.43
C MET A 1 10.65 -21.31 10.03
N LEU A 2 10.13 -20.64 9.00
CA LEU A 2 10.38 -20.97 7.60
C LEU A 2 11.28 -19.92 6.96
N LEU A 3 12.19 -20.36 6.09
CA LEU A 3 13.10 -19.53 5.31
C LEU A 3 12.96 -19.89 3.83
N ASN A 4 12.64 -18.89 3.00
CA ASN A 4 12.66 -19.04 1.55
C ASN A 4 14.10 -18.90 1.04
N SER A 5 14.64 -19.97 0.46
CA SER A 5 16.04 -20.05 0.04
C SER A 5 16.40 -19.19 -1.16
N LEU A 6 15.41 -18.66 -1.89
CA LEU A 6 15.59 -17.82 -3.08
C LEU A 6 15.60 -16.31 -2.79
N LEU A 7 14.96 -15.90 -1.69
CA LEU A 7 14.60 -14.50 -1.45
C LEU A 7 14.94 -14.01 -0.02
N GLY A 8 15.53 -14.85 0.83
CA GLY A 8 15.86 -14.48 2.22
C GLY A 8 14.63 -14.14 3.07
N ARG A 9 13.42 -14.50 2.61
CA ARG A 9 12.16 -14.18 3.31
C ARG A 9 11.90 -15.19 4.42
N LEU A 10 11.52 -14.68 5.59
CA LEU A 10 11.28 -15.46 6.79
C LEU A 10 9.85 -15.31 7.28
N CYS A 11 9.28 -16.38 7.82
CA CYS A 11 8.01 -16.32 8.55
C CYS A 11 7.89 -17.37 9.66
N TYR A 12 6.99 -17.12 10.60
CA TYR A 12 6.53 -18.12 11.56
C TYR A 12 5.45 -18.98 10.91
N ALA A 13 5.61 -20.30 11.00
CA ALA A 13 4.64 -21.25 10.44
C ALA A 13 3.30 -21.20 11.21
N GLY A 14 3.35 -20.99 12.54
CA GLY A 14 2.19 -20.93 13.44
C GLY A 14 1.43 -22.25 13.63
N ARG A 15 1.69 -23.25 12.79
CA ARG A 15 1.10 -24.59 12.80
C ARG A 15 1.94 -25.55 11.96
N ASP A 16 1.63 -26.84 12.06
CA ASP A 16 2.23 -27.86 11.23
C ASP A 16 1.79 -27.71 9.77
N LEU A 17 2.75 -27.88 8.85
CA LEU A 17 2.55 -27.73 7.42
C LEU A 17 3.62 -28.46 6.61
N PHE A 18 3.34 -28.66 5.32
CA PHE A 18 4.30 -29.18 4.35
C PHE A 18 4.85 -28.05 3.48
N THR A 19 6.13 -28.08 3.16
CA THR A 19 6.77 -27.09 2.30
C THR A 19 7.35 -27.72 1.03
N ASN A 20 7.49 -26.94 -0.02
CA ASN A 20 8.21 -27.36 -1.22
C ASN A 20 9.74 -27.25 -1.00
N GLU A 21 10.51 -27.67 -2.01
CA GLU A 21 11.99 -27.68 -1.99
C GLU A 21 12.66 -26.31 -1.89
N ALA A 22 11.93 -25.23 -2.22
CA ALA A 22 12.42 -23.86 -2.14
C ALA A 22 12.32 -23.25 -0.73
N ILE A 23 11.73 -23.97 0.22
CA ILE A 23 11.53 -23.50 1.59
C ILE A 23 12.26 -24.44 2.55
N ALA A 24 13.14 -23.85 3.36
CA ALA A 24 13.79 -24.51 4.47
C ALA A 24 12.99 -24.28 5.76
N ALA A 25 12.65 -25.36 6.47
CA ALA A 25 12.13 -25.28 7.82
C ALA A 25 13.29 -25.28 8.82
N ILE A 26 13.27 -24.34 9.76
CA ILE A 26 14.16 -24.24 10.91
C ILE A 26 13.35 -24.56 12.16
N PHE A 27 13.73 -25.64 12.84
CA PHE A 27 13.10 -26.20 14.03
C PHE A 27 14.18 -26.78 14.94
N ASP A 28 13.81 -27.19 16.16
CA ASP A 28 14.72 -27.74 17.19
C ASP A 28 15.94 -26.84 17.47
N LEU A 29 15.71 -25.55 17.70
CA LEU A 29 16.76 -24.63 18.09
C LEU A 29 17.24 -24.94 19.52
N ASP A 30 18.55 -24.81 19.74
CA ASP A 30 19.10 -24.80 21.10
C ASP A 30 18.80 -23.45 21.76
N GLU A 31 17.66 -23.39 22.45
CA GLU A 31 17.17 -22.18 23.14
C GLU A 31 18.10 -21.71 24.27
N SER A 32 19.04 -22.55 24.73
CA SER A 32 20.07 -22.13 25.68
C SER A 32 21.14 -21.23 25.06
N ARG A 33 21.21 -21.18 23.72
CA ARG A 33 22.19 -20.40 22.97
C ARG A 33 21.55 -19.29 22.14
N ILE A 34 20.36 -19.53 21.59
CA ILE A 34 19.76 -18.60 20.64
C ILE A 34 18.24 -18.52 20.79
N MET A 35 17.74 -17.29 20.88
CA MET A 35 16.33 -16.99 20.90
C MET A 35 15.78 -16.99 19.48
N LEU A 36 14.65 -17.67 19.27
CA LEU A 36 14.00 -17.69 17.95
C LEU A 36 13.63 -16.28 17.43
N PRO A 37 13.10 -15.34 18.25
CA PRO A 37 12.86 -13.97 17.81
C PRO A 37 14.14 -13.25 17.35
N PHE A 38 15.26 -13.46 18.06
CA PHE A 38 16.54 -12.89 17.69
C PHE A 38 17.02 -13.45 16.35
N LEU A 39 16.99 -14.77 16.17
CA LEU A 39 17.39 -15.40 14.92
C LEU A 39 16.52 -14.92 13.75
N TYR A 40 15.21 -14.75 13.97
CA TYR A 40 14.30 -14.21 12.96
C TYR A 40 14.74 -12.83 12.48
N TRP A 41 14.96 -11.90 13.39
CA TRP A 41 15.37 -10.53 13.04
C TRP A 41 16.79 -10.49 12.47
N TYR A 42 17.72 -11.26 13.03
CA TYR A 42 19.08 -11.37 12.52
C TYR A 42 19.11 -11.85 11.07
N LEU A 43 18.39 -12.94 10.76
CA LEU A 43 18.31 -13.48 9.40
C LEU A 43 17.51 -12.59 8.45
N THR A 44 16.59 -11.76 8.95
CA THR A 44 15.84 -10.80 8.13
C THR A 44 16.75 -9.73 7.53
N TYR A 45 17.77 -9.30 8.29
CA TYR A 45 18.75 -8.30 7.86
C TYR A 45 20.12 -8.90 7.53
N PHE A 46 20.21 -10.22 7.43
CA PHE A 46 21.43 -10.91 7.07
C PHE A 46 21.81 -10.61 5.62
N ASP A 47 23.10 -10.46 5.37
CA ASP A 47 23.62 -10.22 4.02
C ASP A 47 23.60 -11.53 3.21
N TRP A 48 22.42 -11.86 2.70
CA TRP A 48 22.18 -13.03 1.86
C TRP A 48 22.94 -12.97 0.53
N ASP A 49 23.29 -11.77 0.07
CA ASP A 49 24.02 -11.58 -1.18
C ASP A 49 25.49 -11.94 -1.01
N ALA A 50 26.12 -11.50 0.08
CA ALA A 50 27.46 -11.94 0.46
C ALA A 50 27.49 -13.46 0.73
N ALA A 51 26.46 -14.00 1.39
CA ALA A 51 26.37 -15.44 1.65
C ALA A 51 26.18 -16.30 0.39
N ALA A 52 25.64 -15.73 -0.69
CA ALA A 52 25.48 -16.36 -1.98
C ALA A 52 26.64 -16.08 -2.96
N ALA A 53 27.59 -15.21 -2.60
CA ALA A 53 28.70 -14.81 -3.45
C ALA A 53 29.55 -16.05 -3.84
N GLY A 54 29.56 -16.37 -5.14
CA GLY A 54 30.22 -17.55 -5.70
C GLY A 54 29.29 -18.49 -6.48
N ASP A 55 27.97 -18.31 -6.39
CA ASP A 55 26.98 -19.12 -7.12
C ASP A 55 26.54 -18.44 -8.42
N HIS A 56 27.39 -18.49 -9.45
CA HIS A 56 27.12 -17.92 -10.78
C HIS A 56 26.12 -18.73 -11.64
N LYS A 57 25.48 -19.77 -11.09
CA LYS A 57 24.50 -20.56 -11.85
C LYS A 57 23.09 -19.98 -11.72
N ILE A 58 22.75 -19.18 -12.74
CA ILE A 58 21.44 -19.08 -13.39
C ILE A 58 20.32 -18.47 -12.53
N LYS A 59 19.94 -17.21 -12.84
CA LYS A 59 18.62 -16.58 -12.59
C LYS A 59 17.79 -17.20 -11.43
N GLY A 60 18.28 -17.07 -10.20
CA GLY A 60 17.61 -17.58 -9.01
C GLY A 60 18.64 -17.96 -7.95
N LYS A 61 18.85 -17.09 -6.96
CA LYS A 61 19.83 -17.27 -5.88
C LYS A 61 19.35 -18.38 -4.91
N THR A 62 19.43 -19.66 -5.28
CA THR A 62 18.92 -20.75 -4.41
C THR A 62 20.00 -21.24 -3.44
N LEU A 63 19.83 -21.00 -2.14
CA LEU A 63 20.66 -21.60 -1.08
C LEU A 63 20.20 -23.03 -0.77
N ASN A 64 21.06 -24.03 -1.03
CA ASN A 64 20.77 -25.42 -0.66
C ASN A 64 21.01 -25.70 0.84
N LYS A 65 20.50 -26.83 1.33
CA LYS A 65 20.62 -27.24 2.75
C LYS A 65 22.07 -27.28 3.27
N ALA A 66 23.03 -27.68 2.43
CA ALA A 66 24.43 -27.77 2.83
C ALA A 66 25.03 -26.37 3.08
N LYS A 67 24.72 -25.40 2.21
CA LYS A 67 25.14 -24.01 2.38
C LYS A 67 24.49 -23.35 3.59
N LEU A 68 23.19 -23.58 3.80
CA LEU A 68 22.48 -23.09 5.00
C LEU A 68 23.16 -23.58 6.30
N LYS A 69 23.59 -24.84 6.36
CA LYS A 69 24.33 -25.39 7.52
C LYS A 69 25.73 -24.80 7.70
N ALA A 70 26.34 -24.28 6.63
CA ALA A 70 27.68 -23.69 6.66
C ALA A 70 27.66 -22.17 6.94
N LEU A 71 26.47 -21.56 7.04
CA LEU A 71 26.35 -20.13 7.35
C LEU A 71 26.97 -19.82 8.71
N ARG A 72 27.81 -18.79 8.73
CA ARG A 72 28.34 -18.23 9.97
C ARG A 72 27.36 -17.17 10.45
N VAL A 73 26.81 -17.40 11.65
CA VAL A 73 25.90 -16.47 12.31
C VAL A 73 26.55 -15.92 13.57
N ILE A 74 26.28 -14.65 13.88
CA ILE A 74 26.74 -14.03 15.12
C ILE A 74 25.72 -14.35 16.21
N VAL A 75 26.18 -14.97 17.30
CA VAL A 75 25.33 -15.36 18.43
C VAL A 75 25.84 -14.65 19.68
N PRO A 76 25.29 -13.48 20.04
CA PRO A 76 25.65 -12.80 21.28
C PRO A 76 25.05 -13.55 22.50
N PRO A 77 25.46 -13.22 23.75
CA PRO A 77 24.84 -13.79 24.94
C PRO A 77 23.32 -13.57 24.99
N LEU A 78 22.57 -14.46 25.64
CA LEU A 78 21.09 -14.41 25.69
C LEU A 78 20.54 -13.08 26.23
N GLU A 79 21.24 -12.48 27.19
CA GLU A 79 20.88 -11.17 27.74
C GLU A 79 20.90 -10.08 26.67
N GLU A 80 21.93 -10.06 25.82
CA GLU A 80 22.03 -9.10 24.72
C GLU A 80 21.01 -9.39 23.62
N GLN A 81 20.71 -10.66 23.33
CA GLN A 81 19.63 -11.03 22.42
C GLN A 81 18.29 -10.49 22.91
N THR A 82 18.00 -10.62 24.21
CA THR A 82 16.77 -10.09 24.84
C THR A 82 16.72 -8.57 24.76
N ARG A 83 17.84 -7.89 25.04
CA ARG A 83 17.92 -6.43 24.95
C ARG A 83 17.64 -5.92 23.54
N ILE A 84 18.20 -6.57 22.52
CA ILE A 84 17.95 -6.24 21.11
C ILE A 84 16.47 -6.41 20.76
N ILE A 85 15.86 -7.51 21.17
CA ILE A 85 14.42 -7.76 20.91
C ILE A 85 13.55 -6.71 21.58
N ALA A 86 13.83 -6.35 22.84
CA ALA A 86 13.07 -5.32 23.54
C ALA A 86 13.11 -3.95 22.81
N VAL A 87 14.27 -3.58 22.27
CA VAL A 87 14.41 -2.33 21.49
C VAL A 87 13.60 -2.39 20.19
N LEU A 88 13.65 -3.52 19.47
CA LEU A 88 12.87 -3.71 18.25
C LEU A 88 11.37 -3.65 18.53
N ASP A 89 10.90 -4.37 19.55
CA ASP A 89 9.49 -4.37 19.95
C ASP A 89 9.00 -2.98 20.34
N GLN A 90 9.81 -2.23 21.10
CA GLN A 90 9.49 -0.85 21.46
C GLN A 90 9.38 0.06 20.23
N ALA A 91 10.27 -0.09 19.25
CA ALA A 91 10.26 0.70 18.03
C ALA A 91 9.01 0.41 17.18
N PHE A 92 8.63 -0.86 17.01
CA PHE A 92 7.44 -1.23 16.25
C PHE A 92 6.16 -0.82 16.96
N ALA A 93 6.07 -0.98 18.29
CA ALA A 93 4.93 -0.51 19.06
C ALA A 93 4.75 1.02 18.95
N ALA A 94 5.85 1.78 18.89
CA ALA A 94 5.78 3.22 18.65
C ALA A 94 5.29 3.55 17.24
N LEU A 95 5.74 2.80 16.23
CA LEU A 95 5.29 2.98 14.84
C LEU A 95 3.79 2.68 14.68
N ASP A 96 3.30 1.62 15.31
CA ASP A 96 1.89 1.25 15.25
C ASP A 96 1.01 2.31 15.91
N ARG A 97 1.43 2.85 17.07
CA ARG A 97 0.75 3.99 17.70
C ARG A 97 0.74 5.22 16.78
N ALA A 98 1.86 5.54 16.15
CA ALA A 98 1.95 6.69 15.25
C ALA A 98 1.00 6.54 14.05
N ARG A 99 0.92 5.34 13.45
CA ARG A 99 -0.03 5.04 12.37
C ARG A 99 -1.48 5.19 12.82
N ALA A 100 -1.83 4.62 13.97
CA ALA A 100 -3.17 4.74 14.52
C ALA A 100 -3.57 6.20 14.77
N HIS A 101 -2.64 7.03 15.26
CA HIS A 101 -2.88 8.47 15.43
C HIS A 101 -3.10 9.20 14.10
N VAL A 102 -2.31 8.89 13.07
CA VAL A 102 -2.48 9.50 11.74
C VAL A 102 -3.83 9.12 11.14
N GLU A 103 -4.23 7.85 11.23
CA GLU A 103 -5.51 7.37 10.72
C GLU A 103 -6.69 8.01 11.46
N ALA A 104 -6.63 8.09 12.79
CA ALA A 104 -7.64 8.76 13.60
C ALA A 104 -7.75 10.26 13.25
N ASN A 105 -6.62 10.97 13.19
CA ASN A 105 -6.59 12.39 12.84
C ASN A 105 -7.15 12.65 11.43
N LEU A 106 -6.87 11.77 10.47
CA LEU A 106 -7.42 11.87 9.12
C LEU A 106 -8.94 11.68 9.11
N ALA A 107 -9.46 10.73 9.90
CA ALA A 107 -10.89 10.53 10.07
C ALA A 107 -11.57 11.75 10.71
N ASP A 108 -10.98 12.28 11.79
CA ASP A 108 -11.48 13.47 12.49
C ASP A 108 -11.47 14.71 11.59
N ALA A 109 -10.41 14.91 10.79
CA ALA A 109 -10.32 16.02 9.85
C ALA A 109 -11.42 15.97 8.77
N LYS A 110 -11.73 14.77 8.25
CA LYS A 110 -12.83 14.58 7.29
C LYS A 110 -14.18 14.92 7.93
N LEU A 111 -14.42 14.40 9.14
CA LEU A 111 -15.65 14.66 9.87
C LEU A 111 -15.83 16.14 10.21
N LEU A 112 -14.76 16.82 10.63
CA LEU A 112 -14.77 18.24 10.93
C LEU A 112 -15.08 19.07 9.68
N LYS A 113 -14.50 18.72 8.53
CA LYS A 113 -14.78 19.39 7.25
C LYS A 113 -16.25 19.27 6.88
N GLU A 114 -16.81 18.06 6.94
CA GLU A 114 -18.21 17.79 6.59
C GLU A 114 -19.17 18.53 7.54
N ARG A 115 -19.01 18.35 8.85
CA ARG A 115 -19.87 19.02 9.85
C ARG A 115 -19.73 20.53 9.82
N GLY A 116 -18.51 21.04 9.63
CA GLY A 116 -18.24 22.47 9.54
C GLY A 116 -18.92 23.11 8.34
N ALA A 117 -18.84 22.46 7.17
CA ALA A 117 -19.53 22.91 5.97
C ALA A 117 -21.06 22.93 6.18
N ASP A 118 -21.63 21.85 6.72
CA ASP A 118 -23.07 21.74 6.97
C ASP A 118 -23.56 22.80 7.96
N GLN A 119 -22.84 23.01 9.07
CA GLN A 119 -23.20 24.00 10.08
C GLN A 119 -23.12 25.43 9.51
N LEU A 120 -22.07 25.75 8.77
CA LEU A 120 -21.91 27.06 8.15
C LEU A 120 -23.01 27.32 7.11
N LEU A 121 -23.26 26.35 6.22
CA LEU A 121 -24.31 26.47 5.20
C LEU A 121 -25.69 26.57 5.82
N SER A 122 -25.98 25.80 6.88
CA SER A 122 -27.25 25.88 7.60
C SER A 122 -27.46 27.24 8.27
N ARG A 123 -26.41 27.80 8.87
CA ARG A 123 -26.44 29.15 9.46
C ARG A 123 -26.67 30.23 8.41
N VAL A 124 -26.03 30.12 7.25
CA VAL A 124 -26.23 31.06 6.14
C VAL A 124 -27.65 30.92 5.60
N ALA A 125 -28.13 29.69 5.38
CA ALA A 125 -29.48 29.42 4.87
C ALA A 125 -30.58 29.98 5.77
N ALA A 126 -30.43 29.87 7.10
CA ALA A 126 -31.40 30.43 8.05
C ALA A 126 -31.52 31.96 7.99
N ASN A 127 -30.49 32.65 7.48
CA ASN A 127 -30.42 34.11 7.41
C ASN A 127 -30.43 34.65 5.98
N SER A 128 -30.71 33.80 4.98
CA SER A 128 -30.64 34.17 3.56
C SER A 128 -31.99 33.93 2.87
N PRO A 129 -32.35 34.76 1.88
CA PRO A 129 -33.55 34.53 1.09
C PRO A 129 -33.39 33.32 0.15
N THR A 130 -34.45 32.54 0.00
CA THR A 130 -34.53 31.45 -0.98
C THR A 130 -34.86 32.02 -2.36
N ARG A 131 -34.17 31.53 -3.41
CA ARG A 131 -34.44 31.86 -4.82
C ARG A 131 -34.48 30.59 -5.66
N HIS A 132 -35.21 30.60 -6.77
CA HIS A 132 -35.13 29.51 -7.73
C HIS A 132 -33.78 29.55 -8.44
N LEU A 133 -33.12 28.39 -8.59
CA LEU A 133 -31.81 28.34 -9.25
C LEU A 133 -31.85 28.85 -10.71
N GLY A 134 -33.00 28.73 -11.39
CA GLY A 134 -33.22 29.29 -12.72
C GLY A 134 -33.29 30.82 -12.79
N GLU A 135 -33.40 31.51 -11.66
CA GLU A 135 -33.20 32.97 -11.58
C GLU A 135 -31.71 33.33 -11.55
N LEU A 136 -30.83 32.38 -11.18
CA LEU A 136 -29.41 32.60 -10.92
C LEU A 136 -28.51 32.01 -12.02
N ALA A 137 -28.98 30.99 -12.72
CA ALA A 137 -28.19 30.26 -13.71
C ALA A 137 -29.06 29.77 -14.87
N GLU A 138 -28.46 29.73 -16.07
CA GLU A 138 -29.02 29.07 -17.23
C GLU A 138 -28.57 27.60 -17.27
N PHE A 139 -29.43 26.73 -17.78
CA PHE A 139 -29.17 25.30 -17.88
C PHE A 139 -29.16 24.84 -19.32
N ARG A 140 -28.18 23.99 -19.65
CA ARG A 140 -28.14 23.26 -20.91
C ARG A 140 -27.87 21.80 -20.60
N ASN A 141 -28.68 20.92 -21.15
CA ASN A 141 -28.38 19.50 -21.15
C ASN A 141 -27.30 19.19 -22.21
N GLY A 142 -26.79 17.96 -22.19
CA GLY A 142 -25.86 17.48 -23.20
C GLY A 142 -26.32 17.79 -24.62
N LEU A 143 -25.37 18.00 -25.52
CA LEU A 143 -25.64 18.43 -26.90
C LEU A 143 -26.55 17.41 -27.62
N ASN A 144 -27.70 17.87 -28.10
CA ASN A 144 -28.46 17.18 -29.15
C ASN A 144 -27.88 17.60 -30.50
N PHE A 145 -26.98 16.79 -31.05
CA PHE A 145 -26.36 17.07 -32.34
C PHE A 145 -27.34 16.84 -33.51
N SER A 146 -27.36 17.77 -34.47
CA SER A 146 -28.07 17.59 -35.74
C SER A 146 -27.11 17.11 -36.83
N ARG A 147 -27.64 16.57 -37.95
CA ARG A 147 -26.84 16.03 -39.07
C ARG A 147 -25.84 17.06 -39.66
N HIS A 148 -26.01 18.35 -39.42
CA HIS A 148 -25.19 19.43 -40.01
C HIS A 148 -23.87 19.75 -39.28
N SER A 149 -23.63 19.23 -38.07
CA SER A 149 -22.40 19.51 -37.28
C SER A 149 -21.19 18.67 -37.70
N ASN A 150 -20.84 18.62 -38.99
CA ASN A 150 -19.72 17.84 -39.51
C ASN A 150 -18.39 18.59 -39.37
N GLY A 151 -17.36 17.94 -38.81
CA GLY A 151 -15.95 18.38 -38.90
C GLY A 151 -15.31 18.91 -37.62
N GLU A 152 -16.06 19.16 -36.54
CA GLU A 152 -15.49 19.63 -35.27
C GLU A 152 -15.16 18.47 -34.32
N THR A 153 -13.98 18.51 -33.72
CA THR A 153 -13.59 17.60 -32.63
C THR A 153 -13.95 18.28 -31.31
N VAL A 154 -14.75 17.61 -30.49
CA VAL A 154 -15.16 18.10 -29.17
C VAL A 154 -14.76 17.11 -28.09
N LYS A 155 -14.29 17.66 -26.96
CA LYS A 155 -14.03 16.91 -25.74
C LYS A 155 -15.34 16.50 -25.09
N VAL A 156 -15.49 15.21 -24.80
CA VAL A 156 -16.69 14.67 -24.17
C VAL A 156 -16.38 14.33 -22.71
N ALA A 157 -17.08 15.01 -21.79
CA ALA A 157 -17.06 14.68 -20.38
C ALA A 157 -18.26 13.78 -20.05
N GLY A 158 -17.99 12.59 -19.53
CA GLY A 158 -18.96 11.69 -18.91
C GLY A 158 -18.92 11.77 -17.39
N VAL A 159 -19.92 11.16 -16.74
CA VAL A 159 -20.04 11.13 -15.27
C VAL A 159 -18.78 10.57 -14.59
N GLY A 160 -18.14 9.57 -15.21
CA GLY A 160 -16.92 8.97 -14.68
C GLY A 160 -15.74 9.94 -14.56
N ASP A 161 -15.67 10.96 -15.42
CA ASP A 161 -14.52 11.87 -15.51
C ASP A 161 -14.46 12.87 -14.34
N PHE A 162 -15.61 13.14 -13.70
CA PHE A 162 -15.72 14.06 -12.56
C PHE A 162 -16.29 13.41 -11.29
N GLN A 163 -16.54 12.11 -11.28
CA GLN A 163 -17.06 11.42 -10.09
C GLN A 163 -16.08 11.44 -8.91
N ARG A 164 -14.77 11.48 -9.19
CA ARG A 164 -13.69 11.53 -8.18
C ARG A 164 -12.82 12.78 -8.28
N ASN A 165 -13.09 13.64 -9.26
CA ASN A 165 -12.28 14.81 -9.53
C ASN A 165 -13.13 16.07 -9.32
N PHE A 166 -12.60 17.01 -8.54
CA PHE A 166 -13.23 18.32 -8.39
C PHE A 166 -13.12 19.15 -9.69
N TRP A 167 -12.06 18.92 -10.47
CA TRP A 167 -11.85 19.51 -11.79
C TRP A 167 -11.87 18.43 -12.86
N LEU A 168 -12.45 18.72 -14.03
CA LEU A 168 -12.36 17.81 -15.17
C LEU A 168 -10.91 17.74 -15.67
N PRO A 169 -10.34 16.53 -15.85
CA PRO A 169 -9.03 16.37 -16.46
C PRO A 169 -9.17 16.53 -17.98
N ILE A 170 -9.24 17.77 -18.47
CA ILE A 170 -9.60 18.11 -19.86
C ILE A 170 -8.65 17.43 -20.86
N GLU A 171 -7.38 17.30 -20.49
CA GLU A 171 -6.32 16.68 -21.29
C GLU A 171 -6.58 15.17 -21.51
N ASP A 172 -7.21 14.51 -20.54
CA ASP A 172 -7.47 13.06 -20.53
C ASP A 172 -8.84 12.70 -21.11
N LEU A 173 -9.68 13.71 -21.42
CA LEU A 173 -10.99 13.48 -21.99
C LEU A 173 -10.89 12.94 -23.42
N ASN A 174 -11.75 11.95 -23.71
CA ASN A 174 -11.86 11.34 -25.03
C ASN A 174 -12.29 12.38 -26.08
N ASP A 175 -11.62 12.33 -27.23
CA ASP A 175 -12.01 13.08 -28.42
C ASP A 175 -13.03 12.29 -29.23
N LEU A 176 -14.19 12.89 -29.49
CA LEU A 176 -15.16 12.32 -30.41
C LEU A 176 -14.84 12.79 -31.85
N HIS A 177 -14.21 11.93 -32.65
CA HIS A 177 -13.99 12.19 -34.08
C HIS A 177 -15.17 11.69 -34.93
N ARG A 178 -15.85 12.62 -35.61
CA ARG A 178 -16.96 12.29 -36.51
C ARG A 178 -16.42 11.81 -37.86
N ARG A 179 -16.50 10.51 -38.15
CA ARG A 179 -16.34 9.98 -39.52
C ARG A 179 -17.68 10.04 -40.23
N SER A 180 -17.70 10.58 -41.45
CA SER A 180 -18.83 10.40 -42.37
C SER A 180 -19.00 8.91 -42.62
N ILE A 181 -20.18 8.39 -42.31
CA ILE A 181 -20.66 7.16 -42.93
C ILE A 181 -21.25 7.63 -44.26
N GLU A 182 -20.56 7.33 -45.36
CA GLU A 182 -21.12 7.40 -46.72
C GLU A 182 -22.28 6.42 -46.88
#